data_AF-A0A7K3G2Z1-F1
#
_entry.id   AF-A0A7K3G2Z1-F1
#
_cell.length_a   1.000
_cell.length_b   1.000
_cell.length_c   1.000
_cell.angle_alpha   90.00
_cell.angle_beta   90.00
_cell.angle_gamma   90.00
#
_symmetry.space_group_name_H-M   'P 1'
#
loop_
_entity.id
_entity.type
_entity.pdbx_description
1 polymer ?
#
loop_
_entity_poly.entity_id
_entity_poly.type
_entity_poly.pdbx_seq_one_letter_code
_entity_poly.pdbx_strand_id
1 'polypeptide(L)'
;PAQVRLLHALAGGGRDTVVAFGDPDQSIYAFRGADVNGILDFPASFGGAPVRVLRTSRRSGARLLAATRELARRMPVPRLPADRVRAHRELTAVRDGGRAEAYTYPTASAEAENIADLLRRAHLEDGVPWQDMAVLARAGASLPALRRALTSAGVPVETDAADTPLRHEPAVAPLLLAL
;
A
#
# COMPACT_ATOMS: atom_id res chain seq x y z
N PRO A 1 14.73 -9.08 12.87
CA PRO A 1 13.66 -8.32 13.58
C PRO A 1 12.97 -9.15 14.67
N ALA A 2 12.32 -8.50 15.65
CA ALA A 2 11.68 -9.18 16.78
C ALA A 2 10.57 -10.16 16.36
N GLN A 3 9.73 -9.77 15.40
CA GLN A 3 8.66 -10.61 14.87
C GLN A 3 9.18 -11.90 14.22
N VAL A 4 10.27 -11.83 13.45
CA VAL A 4 10.92 -13.00 12.83
C VAL A 4 11.49 -13.93 13.90
N ARG A 5 12.11 -13.39 14.96
CA ARG A 5 12.62 -14.21 16.08
C ARG A 5 11.49 -14.93 16.81
N LEU A 6 10.36 -14.25 17.04
CA LEU A 6 9.18 -14.87 17.65
C LEU A 6 8.64 -16.01 16.78
N LEU A 7 8.52 -15.79 15.47
CA LEU A 7 8.08 -16.83 14.53
C LEU A 7 9.02 -18.05 14.57
N HIS A 8 10.33 -17.83 14.65
CA HIS A 8 11.31 -18.91 14.79
C HIS A 8 11.18 -19.63 16.15
N ALA A 9 10.91 -18.91 17.24
CA ALA A 9 10.69 -19.55 18.54
C ALA A 9 9.43 -20.44 18.57
N LEU A 10 8.38 -20.02 17.85
CA LEU A 10 7.13 -20.76 17.76
C LEU A 10 7.23 -21.96 16.82
N ALA A 11 7.82 -21.80 15.64
CA ALA A 11 7.72 -22.78 14.56
C ALA A 11 9.05 -23.15 13.89
N GLY A 12 10.18 -22.61 14.35
CA GLY A 12 11.52 -22.90 13.79
C GLY A 12 12.03 -24.31 14.07
N GLY A 13 11.43 -25.02 15.03
CA GLY A 13 11.77 -26.41 15.34
C GLY A 13 11.21 -27.45 14.36
N GLY A 14 10.55 -27.03 13.28
CA GLY A 14 10.01 -27.93 12.23
C GLY A 14 8.78 -28.74 12.65
N ARG A 15 8.17 -28.44 13.80
CA ARG A 15 6.97 -29.11 14.31
C ARG A 15 5.67 -28.56 13.70
N ASP A 16 5.70 -27.33 13.21
CA ASP A 16 4.57 -26.62 12.62
C ASP A 16 4.88 -26.17 11.20
N THR A 17 3.86 -26.19 10.34
CA THR A 17 3.99 -25.69 8.96
C THR A 17 3.79 -24.19 8.92
N VAL A 18 4.83 -23.44 8.50
CA VAL A 18 4.76 -22.00 8.29
C VAL A 18 4.75 -21.69 6.79
N VAL A 19 3.76 -20.91 6.36
CA VAL A 19 3.71 -20.34 5.01
C VAL A 19 3.76 -18.83 5.12
N ALA A 20 4.76 -18.22 4.49
CA ALA A 20 4.93 -16.77 4.45
C ALA A 20 4.57 -16.21 3.07
N PHE A 21 3.89 -15.07 3.08
CA PHE A 21 3.60 -14.28 1.88
C PHE A 21 4.25 -12.91 2.04
N GLY A 22 4.78 -12.37 0.95
CA GLY A 22 5.35 -11.04 0.96
C GLY A 22 5.66 -10.53 -0.44
N ASP A 23 5.76 -9.22 -0.54
CA ASP A 23 6.20 -8.50 -1.73
C ASP A 23 7.38 -7.60 -1.31
N PRO A 24 8.62 -7.95 -1.70
CA PRO A 24 9.80 -7.15 -1.38
C PRO A 24 9.74 -5.72 -1.93
N ASP A 25 9.05 -5.50 -3.05
CA ASP A 25 8.85 -4.19 -3.67
C ASP A 25 7.84 -3.33 -2.88
N GLN A 26 7.11 -3.91 -1.92
CA GLN A 26 6.15 -3.23 -1.03
C GLN A 26 6.63 -3.10 0.43
N SER A 27 7.92 -3.29 0.70
CA SER A 27 8.50 -3.11 2.03
C SER A 27 8.63 -1.63 2.43
N ILE A 28 7.51 -0.99 2.79
CA ILE A 28 7.43 0.46 3.07
C ILE A 28 7.63 0.86 4.55
N TYR A 29 7.76 -0.10 5.47
CA TYR A 29 7.82 0.15 6.92
C TYR A 29 9.23 0.13 7.52
N ALA A 30 10.28 0.33 6.71
CA ALA A 30 11.67 0.30 7.20
C ALA A 30 11.95 1.29 8.35
N PHE A 31 11.30 2.46 8.33
CA PHE A 31 11.39 3.46 9.40
C PHE A 31 10.82 2.99 10.75
N ARG A 32 9.99 1.93 10.76
CA ARG A 32 9.50 1.25 11.97
C ARG A 32 10.27 -0.03 12.29
N GLY A 33 11.45 -0.21 11.70
CA GLY A 33 12.27 -1.39 11.91
C GLY A 33 11.83 -2.64 11.14
N ALA A 34 10.94 -2.49 10.15
CA ALA A 34 10.68 -3.58 9.21
C ALA A 34 11.96 -3.86 8.40
N ASP A 35 12.26 -5.14 8.23
CA ASP A 35 13.42 -5.59 7.49
C ASP A 35 12.97 -6.55 6.41
N VAL A 36 13.18 -6.16 5.14
CA VAL A 36 12.82 -6.97 3.98
C VAL A 36 13.52 -8.33 4.02
N ASN A 37 14.70 -8.42 4.65
CA ASN A 37 15.43 -9.69 4.77
C ASN A 37 14.62 -10.76 5.51
N GLY A 38 13.63 -10.38 6.34
CA GLY A 38 12.73 -11.33 6.98
C GLY A 38 11.98 -12.25 5.99
N ILE A 39 11.58 -11.75 4.82
CA ILE A 39 10.98 -12.59 3.77
C ILE A 39 12.04 -13.18 2.83
N LEU A 40 13.14 -12.47 2.58
CA LEU A 40 14.19 -12.94 1.66
C LEU A 40 14.95 -14.15 2.22
N ASP A 41 15.23 -14.14 3.52
CA ASP A 41 15.99 -15.18 4.22
C ASP A 41 15.07 -16.29 4.77
N PHE A 42 13.76 -16.21 4.50
CA PHE A 42 12.79 -17.20 4.99
C PHE A 42 13.16 -18.65 4.61
N PRO A 43 13.56 -18.96 3.35
CA PRO A 43 13.97 -20.32 3.00
C PRO A 43 15.14 -20.83 3.84
N ALA A 44 16.13 -19.97 4.11
CA ALA A 44 17.28 -20.35 4.93
C ALA A 44 16.90 -20.51 6.42
N SER A 45 15.96 -19.67 6.89
CA SER A 45 15.54 -19.63 8.29
C SER A 45 14.54 -20.73 8.67
N PHE A 46 13.83 -21.29 7.70
CA PHE A 46 12.76 -22.27 7.91
C PHE A 46 12.95 -23.50 7.02
N GLY A 47 14.06 -24.22 7.22
CA GLY A 47 14.24 -25.59 6.71
C GLY A 47 14.31 -25.75 5.19
N GLY A 48 14.83 -24.74 4.46
CA GLY A 48 14.93 -24.80 3.00
C GLY A 48 13.59 -24.62 2.29
N ALA A 49 12.65 -23.88 2.89
CA ALA A 49 11.28 -23.75 2.39
C ALA A 49 11.21 -23.43 0.88
N PRO A 50 10.35 -24.11 0.12
CA PRO A 50 10.22 -23.86 -1.31
C PRO A 50 9.66 -22.47 -1.57
N VAL A 51 10.31 -21.73 -2.48
CA VAL A 51 9.83 -20.42 -2.91
C VAL A 51 8.90 -20.59 -4.12
N ARG A 52 7.77 -19.88 -4.11
CA ARG A 52 6.83 -19.79 -5.24
C ARG A 52 6.53 -18.32 -5.53
N VAL A 53 6.62 -17.94 -6.79
CA VAL A 53 6.34 -16.58 -7.25
C VAL A 53 4.95 -16.52 -7.86
N LEU A 54 4.10 -15.65 -7.33
CA LEU A 54 2.77 -15.39 -7.89
C LEU A 54 2.90 -14.36 -9.01
N ARG A 55 2.55 -14.77 -10.24
CA ARG A 55 2.79 -13.97 -11.46
C ARG A 55 1.55 -13.29 -12.01
N THR A 56 0.39 -13.49 -11.41
CA THR A 56 -0.89 -13.06 -11.98
C THR A 56 -1.47 -11.88 -11.20
N SER A 57 -1.51 -10.70 -11.83
CA SER A 57 -2.22 -9.54 -11.32
C SER A 57 -3.70 -9.66 -11.62
N ARG A 58 -4.51 -9.63 -10.55
CA ARG A 58 -5.97 -9.68 -10.61
C ARG A 58 -6.64 -8.34 -10.29
N ARG A 59 -5.87 -7.35 -9.84
CA ARG A 59 -6.37 -6.04 -9.41
C ARG A 59 -6.32 -5.03 -10.55
N SER A 60 -5.12 -4.75 -11.05
CA SER A 60 -4.87 -3.71 -12.05
C SER A 60 -5.04 -4.25 -13.47
N GLY A 61 -5.65 -3.44 -14.34
CA GLY A 61 -5.68 -3.66 -15.79
C GLY A 61 -4.28 -3.60 -16.42
N ALA A 62 -4.12 -4.20 -17.59
CA ALA A 62 -2.84 -4.38 -18.27
C ALA A 62 -2.03 -3.08 -18.46
N ARG A 63 -2.68 -1.97 -18.83
CA ARG A 63 -2.00 -0.68 -19.06
C ARG A 63 -1.47 -0.06 -17.77
N LEU A 64 -2.29 -0.07 -16.71
CA LEU A 64 -1.88 0.41 -15.39
C LEU A 64 -0.78 -0.48 -14.81
N LEU A 65 -0.90 -1.81 -14.95
CA LEU A 65 0.13 -2.74 -14.49
C LEU A 65 1.46 -2.44 -15.16
N ALA A 66 1.48 -2.27 -16.49
CA ALA A 66 2.69 -1.95 -17.25
C ALA A 66 3.38 -0.68 -16.71
N ALA A 67 2.63 0.40 -16.49
CA ALA A 67 3.16 1.64 -15.90
C ALA A 67 3.81 1.40 -14.53
N THR A 68 3.19 0.63 -13.64
CA THR A 68 3.79 0.30 -12.33
C THR A 68 5.05 -0.56 -12.47
N ARG A 69 5.12 -1.46 -13.45
CA ARG A 69 6.28 -2.33 -13.67
C ARG A 69 7.49 -1.55 -14.19
N GLU A 70 7.27 -0.50 -14.99
CA GLU A 70 8.34 0.42 -15.40
C GLU A 70 9.04 1.09 -14.21
N LEU A 71 8.25 1.51 -13.21
CA LEU A 71 8.78 2.07 -11.98
C LEU A 71 9.51 1.01 -11.16
N ALA A 72 8.90 -0.17 -10.98
CA ALA A 72 9.46 -1.24 -10.17
C ALA A 72 10.83 -1.71 -10.69
N ARG A 73 11.03 -1.74 -12.01
CA ARG A 73 12.33 -2.10 -12.63
C ARG A 73 13.48 -1.19 -12.21
N ARG A 74 13.20 0.07 -11.87
CA ARG A 74 14.21 1.06 -11.47
C ARG A 74 14.52 1.02 -9.97
N MET A 75 13.71 0.31 -9.19
CA MET A 75 13.93 0.18 -7.76
C MET A 75 15.09 -0.77 -7.48
N PRO A 76 15.90 -0.51 -6.44
CA PRO A 76 16.96 -1.42 -6.00
C PRO A 76 16.42 -2.85 -5.89
N VAL A 77 17.19 -3.80 -6.38
CA VAL A 77 16.81 -5.21 -6.37
C VAL A 77 17.13 -5.78 -4.98
N PRO A 78 16.14 -6.30 -4.23
CA PRO A 78 16.41 -7.02 -3.00
C PRO A 78 17.25 -8.28 -3.28
N ARG A 79 17.96 -8.81 -2.27
CA ARG A 79 18.85 -9.99 -2.37
C ARG A 79 18.09 -11.30 -2.66
N LEU A 80 17.49 -11.40 -3.84
CA LEU A 80 16.80 -12.58 -4.36
C LEU A 80 17.56 -13.12 -5.57
N PRO A 81 17.44 -14.44 -5.86
CA PRO A 81 17.89 -15.01 -7.13
C PRO A 81 17.32 -14.23 -8.32
N ALA A 82 18.17 -13.91 -9.29
CA ALA A 82 17.82 -13.00 -10.40
C ALA A 82 16.61 -13.50 -11.20
N ASP A 83 16.47 -14.81 -11.38
CA ASP A 83 15.33 -15.46 -12.02
C ASP A 83 14.02 -15.21 -11.25
N ARG A 84 14.05 -15.25 -9.92
CA ARG A 84 12.90 -15.01 -9.05
C ARG A 84 12.51 -13.54 -8.99
N VAL A 85 13.50 -12.63 -8.92
CA VAL A 85 13.26 -11.17 -9.04
C VAL A 85 12.56 -10.87 -10.35
N ARG A 86 13.11 -11.40 -11.44
CA ARG A 86 12.55 -11.23 -12.77
C ARG A 86 11.12 -11.78 -12.82
N ALA A 87 10.89 -13.00 -12.34
CA ALA A 87 9.56 -13.59 -12.29
C ALA A 87 8.56 -12.78 -11.45
N HIS A 88 9.01 -12.20 -10.34
CA HIS A 88 8.18 -11.38 -9.44
C HIS A 88 7.78 -10.06 -10.09
N ARG A 89 8.67 -9.45 -10.87
CA ARG A 89 8.40 -8.19 -11.57
C ARG A 89 7.70 -8.38 -12.93
N GLU A 90 7.79 -9.55 -13.54
CA GLU A 90 7.08 -9.95 -14.77
C GLU A 90 5.66 -10.48 -14.48
N LEU A 91 4.80 -9.60 -13.98
CA LEU A 91 3.39 -9.92 -13.72
C LEU A 91 2.56 -9.87 -15.01
N THR A 92 1.60 -10.79 -15.13
CA THR A 92 0.58 -10.82 -16.19
C THR A 92 -0.76 -10.33 -15.63
N ALA A 93 -1.38 -9.33 -16.24
CA ALA A 93 -2.72 -8.90 -15.90
C ALA A 93 -3.77 -9.84 -16.51
N VAL A 94 -4.81 -10.16 -15.75
CA VAL A 94 -6.01 -10.86 -16.27
C VAL A 94 -7.11 -9.90 -16.74
N ARG A 95 -6.98 -8.61 -16.39
CA ARG A 95 -7.91 -7.55 -16.77
C ARG A 95 -7.24 -6.70 -17.84
N ASP A 96 -7.98 -6.30 -18.86
CA ASP A 96 -7.52 -5.31 -19.82
C ASP A 96 -7.75 -3.87 -19.28
N GLY A 97 -7.15 -2.88 -19.94
CA GLY A 97 -7.38 -1.47 -19.68
C GLY A 97 -6.60 -0.90 -18.50
N GLY A 98 -7.15 0.15 -17.89
CA GLY A 98 -6.47 1.04 -16.95
C GLY A 98 -5.80 2.23 -17.64
N ARG A 99 -5.56 3.30 -16.87
CA ARG A 99 -4.90 4.52 -17.33
C ARG A 99 -4.00 5.04 -16.22
N ALA A 100 -2.92 5.70 -16.61
CA ALA A 100 -2.04 6.43 -15.71
C ALA A 100 -1.76 7.79 -16.37
N GLU A 101 -1.98 8.85 -15.62
CA GLU A 101 -1.82 10.23 -16.07
C GLU A 101 -1.02 11.00 -15.04
N ALA A 102 -0.23 11.95 -15.52
CA ALA A 102 0.54 12.85 -14.67
C ALA A 102 0.12 14.27 -14.99
N TYR A 103 -0.22 15.02 -13.95
CA TYR A 103 -0.57 16.42 -14.02
C TYR A 103 0.40 17.21 -13.14
N THR A 104 0.74 18.42 -13.57
CA THR A 104 1.61 19.34 -12.82
C THR A 104 0.89 20.64 -12.58
N TYR A 105 0.99 21.17 -11.36
CA TYR A 105 0.33 22.40 -10.96
C TYR A 105 1.34 23.38 -10.37
N PRO A 106 1.11 24.70 -10.53
CA PRO A 106 2.01 25.71 -10.00
C PRO A 106 1.94 25.82 -8.47
N THR A 107 0.85 25.37 -7.83
CA THR A 107 0.64 25.44 -6.40
C THR A 107 -0.09 24.21 -5.86
N ALA A 108 0.08 23.92 -4.57
CA ALA A 108 -0.65 22.85 -3.89
C ALA A 108 -2.17 23.11 -3.82
N SER A 109 -2.59 24.39 -3.76
CA SER A 109 -4.02 24.74 -3.85
C SER A 109 -4.60 24.39 -5.23
N ALA A 110 -3.90 24.76 -6.31
CA ALA A 110 -4.34 24.45 -7.67
C ALA A 110 -4.40 22.93 -7.91
N GLU A 111 -3.45 22.17 -7.35
CA GLU A 111 -3.49 20.71 -7.35
C GLU A 111 -4.74 20.18 -6.63
N ALA A 112 -5.01 20.65 -5.41
CA ALA A 112 -6.14 20.19 -4.61
C ALA A 112 -7.51 20.52 -5.26
N GLU A 113 -7.64 21.73 -5.83
CA GLU A 113 -8.83 22.15 -6.57
C GLU A 113 -9.05 21.28 -7.81
N ASN A 114 -7.99 20.98 -8.56
CA ASN A 114 -8.10 20.13 -9.74
C ASN A 114 -8.40 18.67 -9.38
N ILE A 115 -7.84 18.13 -8.29
CA ILE A 115 -8.22 16.79 -7.79
C ILE A 115 -9.72 16.74 -7.47
N ALA A 116 -10.26 17.77 -6.82
CA ALA A 116 -11.68 17.83 -6.53
C ALA A 116 -12.54 17.89 -7.80
N ASP A 117 -12.13 18.67 -8.80
CA ASP A 117 -12.84 18.72 -10.09
C ASP A 117 -12.79 17.37 -10.83
N LEU A 118 -11.63 16.69 -10.87
CA LEU A 118 -11.49 15.37 -11.49
C LEU A 118 -12.43 14.34 -10.88
N LEU A 119 -12.49 14.25 -9.55
CA LEU A 119 -13.39 13.32 -8.86
C LEU A 119 -14.86 13.66 -9.09
N ARG A 120 -15.18 14.95 -9.10
CA ARG A 120 -16.54 15.41 -9.35
C ARG A 120 -17.01 15.09 -10.76
N ARG A 121 -16.17 15.30 -11.78
CA ARG A 121 -16.49 14.92 -13.16
C ARG A 121 -16.63 13.40 -13.31
N ALA A 122 -15.70 12.63 -12.74
CA ALA A 122 -15.80 11.17 -12.75
C ALA A 122 -17.14 10.69 -12.14
N HIS A 123 -17.62 11.35 -11.07
CA HIS A 123 -18.93 11.03 -10.49
C HIS A 123 -20.11 11.46 -11.37
N LEU A 124 -20.14 12.75 -11.76
CA LEU A 124 -21.31 13.37 -12.39
C LEU A 124 -21.44 13.06 -13.89
N GLU A 125 -20.31 12.92 -14.58
CA GLU A 125 -20.25 12.73 -16.04
C GLU A 125 -20.07 11.24 -16.37
N ASP A 126 -19.15 10.55 -15.68
CA ASP A 126 -18.82 9.14 -15.96
C ASP A 126 -19.56 8.13 -15.06
N GLY A 127 -20.32 8.61 -14.07
CA GLY A 127 -21.12 7.76 -13.17
C GLY A 127 -20.32 6.92 -12.18
N VAL A 128 -19.05 7.26 -11.91
CA VAL A 128 -18.20 6.52 -10.96
C VAL A 128 -18.71 6.74 -9.53
N PRO A 129 -19.01 5.69 -8.74
CA PRO A 129 -19.40 5.84 -7.36
C PRO A 129 -18.29 6.44 -6.49
N TRP A 130 -18.64 7.27 -5.50
CA TRP A 130 -17.64 7.87 -4.59
C TRP A 130 -16.77 6.83 -3.88
N GLN A 131 -17.35 5.69 -3.48
CA GLN A 131 -16.60 4.62 -2.80
C GLN A 131 -15.56 3.92 -3.70
N ASP A 132 -15.62 4.11 -5.02
CA ASP A 132 -14.66 3.54 -5.97
C ASP A 132 -13.50 4.51 -6.26
N MET A 133 -13.49 5.67 -5.60
CA MET A 133 -12.48 6.72 -5.76
C MET A 133 -11.69 6.92 -4.47
N ALA A 134 -10.37 7.15 -4.60
CA ALA A 134 -9.49 7.39 -3.47
C ALA A 134 -8.42 8.43 -3.81
N VAL A 135 -8.08 9.27 -2.83
CA VAL A 135 -6.96 10.21 -2.90
C VAL A 135 -5.89 9.77 -1.91
N LEU A 136 -4.69 9.49 -2.41
CA LEU A 136 -3.54 9.10 -1.59
C LEU A 136 -2.55 10.27 -1.49
N ALA A 137 -2.26 10.71 -0.26
CA ALA A 137 -1.27 11.74 0.01
C ALA A 137 -0.04 11.16 0.69
N ARG A 138 1.14 11.70 0.43
CA ARG A 138 2.39 11.20 1.02
C ARG A 138 2.49 11.46 2.52
N ALA A 139 2.00 12.61 2.98
CA ALA A 139 2.09 13.04 4.37
C ALA A 139 0.71 13.43 4.90
N GLY A 140 0.44 13.08 6.16
CA GLY A 140 -0.81 13.47 6.84
C GLY A 140 -1.04 14.98 6.86
N ALA A 141 0.04 15.79 6.88
CA ALA A 141 -0.03 17.25 6.85
C ALA A 141 -0.71 17.81 5.59
N SER A 142 -0.76 17.05 4.49
CA SER A 142 -1.46 17.47 3.25
C SER A 142 -2.96 17.22 3.29
N LEU A 143 -3.43 16.31 4.17
CA LEU A 143 -4.84 15.88 4.21
C LEU A 143 -5.83 17.00 4.56
N PRO A 144 -5.55 17.93 5.52
CA PRO A 144 -6.50 18.99 5.83
C PRO A 144 -6.80 19.92 4.65
N ALA A 145 -5.81 20.23 3.81
CA ALA A 145 -6.00 21.08 2.63
C ALA A 145 -6.82 20.36 1.55
N LEU A 146 -6.51 19.10 1.27
CA LEU A 146 -7.28 18.26 0.35
C LEU A 146 -8.72 18.10 0.82
N ARG A 147 -8.94 17.78 2.10
CA ARG A 147 -10.29 17.65 2.67
C ARG A 147 -11.12 18.91 2.47
N ARG A 148 -10.55 20.09 2.76
CA ARG A 148 -11.25 21.37 2.53
C ARG A 148 -11.61 21.57 1.07
N ALA A 149 -10.68 21.36 0.13
CA ALA A 149 -10.94 21.52 -1.30
C ALA A 149 -12.05 20.59 -1.79
N LEU A 150 -12.00 19.31 -1.40
CA LEU A 150 -12.99 18.29 -1.74
C LEU A 150 -14.38 18.64 -1.18
N THR A 151 -14.48 18.94 0.12
CA THR A 151 -15.76 19.30 0.75
C THR A 151 -16.35 20.58 0.14
N SER A 152 -15.54 21.60 -0.13
CA SER A 152 -16.00 22.82 -0.79
C SER A 152 -16.53 22.59 -2.20
N ALA A 153 -16.02 21.57 -2.91
CA ALA A 153 -16.50 21.16 -4.22
C ALA A 153 -17.70 20.20 -4.18
N GLY A 154 -18.24 19.89 -3.00
CA GLY A 154 -19.34 18.94 -2.81
C GLY A 154 -18.94 17.47 -2.96
N VAL A 155 -17.63 17.16 -2.93
CA VAL A 155 -17.13 15.78 -2.94
C VAL A 155 -17.18 15.24 -1.50
N PRO A 156 -17.94 14.17 -1.22
CA PRO A 156 -17.96 13.55 0.09
C PRO A 156 -16.59 12.95 0.41
N VAL A 157 -16.11 13.18 1.63
CA VAL A 157 -14.80 12.70 2.08
C VAL A 157 -14.98 11.86 3.33
N GLU A 158 -14.55 10.61 3.23
CA GLU A 158 -14.28 9.78 4.38
C GLU A 158 -12.75 9.72 4.54
N THR A 159 -12.27 10.16 5.70
CA THR A 159 -10.88 9.94 6.09
C THR A 159 -10.88 8.80 7.08
N ASP A 160 -9.98 7.83 6.93
CA ASP A 160 -9.66 6.82 7.96
C ASP A 160 -9.10 7.54 9.20
N ALA A 161 -9.98 8.19 9.96
CA ALA A 161 -9.65 8.94 11.14
C ALA A 161 -9.92 8.06 12.36
N ALA A 162 -8.85 7.48 12.86
CA ALA A 162 -8.48 7.84 14.21
C ALA A 162 -7.30 8.82 14.08
N ASP A 163 -7.57 10.10 13.83
CA ASP A 163 -6.56 11.17 13.99
C ASP A 163 -5.98 11.12 15.42
N THR A 164 -6.79 10.63 16.37
CA THR A 164 -6.40 10.28 17.73
C THR A 164 -6.74 8.81 18.00
N PRO A 165 -5.76 7.95 18.32
CA PRO A 165 -6.06 6.60 18.82
C PRO A 165 -7.09 6.68 19.96
N LEU A 166 -8.12 5.82 19.97
CA LEU A 166 -9.19 5.84 20.98
C LEU A 166 -8.68 6.00 22.42
N ARG A 167 -7.55 5.38 22.78
CA ARG A 167 -6.93 5.52 24.12
C ARG A 167 -6.44 6.94 24.48
N HIS A 168 -6.20 7.78 23.48
CA HIS A 168 -5.79 9.16 23.62
C HIS A 168 -6.97 10.12 23.46
N GLU A 169 -8.18 9.61 23.19
CA GLU A 169 -9.37 10.45 23.22
C GLU A 169 -9.68 10.85 24.66
N PRO A 170 -9.74 12.16 24.98
CA PRO A 170 -9.99 12.62 26.34
C PRO A 170 -11.27 12.04 26.95
N ALA A 171 -12.29 11.77 26.12
CA ALA A 171 -13.55 11.15 26.54
C ALA A 171 -13.40 9.67 26.96
N VAL A 172 -12.36 8.97 26.48
CA VAL A 172 -12.11 7.54 26.75
C VAL A 172 -11.18 7.35 27.94
N ALA A 173 -10.32 8.33 28.24
CA ALA A 173 -9.34 8.25 29.31
C ALA A 173 -9.94 7.87 30.69
N PRO A 174 -11.09 8.44 31.13
CA PRO A 174 -11.71 8.04 32.41
C PRO A 174 -12.16 6.57 32.43
N LEU A 175 -12.61 6.02 31.30
CA LEU A 175 -13.07 4.63 31.22
C LEU A 175 -11.92 3.63 31.29
N LEU A 176 -10.73 4.01 30.82
CA LEU A 176 -9.52 3.18 30.88
C LEU A 176 -8.84 3.21 32.26
N LEU A 177 -9.03 4.30 33.02
CA LEU A 177 -8.40 4.51 34.33
C LEU A 177 -9.30 4.14 35.51
N ALA A 178 -10.58 3.85 35.28
CA ALA A 178 -11.55 3.46 36.30
C ALA A 178 -11.62 1.94 36.56
N LEU A 179 -10.79 1.14 35.88
CA LEU A 179 -10.54 -0.28 36.13
C LEU A 179 -9.23 -0.46 36.89
#